data_AF-A0A2H6GV65-F1
#
_entry.id   AF-A0A2H6GV65-F1
#
_cell.length_a   1.000
_cell.length_b   1.000
_cell.length_c   1.000
_cell.angle_alpha   90.00
_cell.angle_beta   90.00
_cell.angle_gamma   90.00
#
_symmetry.space_group_name_H-M   'P 1'
#
loop_
_entity.id
_entity.type
_entity.pdbx_description
1 polymer ?
#
loop_
_entity_poly.entity_id
_entity_poly.type
_entity_poly.pdbx_seq_one_letter_code
_entity_poly.pdbx_strand_id
1 'polypeptide(L)' 'MERITLTLPAINSADQAVFMVSGSGKKRVVKKILNDTVGVREKLPAAMIQPKKELKWLLDTTTAQELNTKY' A
#
# COMPACT_ATOMS: atom_id res chain seq x y z
N MET A 1 -14.48 3.34 22.83
CA MET A 1 -14.62 4.31 21.72
C MET A 1 -14.93 3.53 20.47
N GLU A 2 -16.01 3.88 19.77
CA GLU A 2 -16.38 3.24 18.50
C GLU A 2 -15.76 4.03 17.33
N ARG A 3 -15.36 3.30 16.27
CA ARG A 3 -14.80 3.89 15.05
C ARG A 3 -15.66 3.50 13.87
N ILE A 4 -15.98 4.49 13.03
CA ILE A 4 -16.52 4.28 11.69
C ILE A 4 -15.32 4.27 10.72
N THR A 5 -15.25 3.30 9.82
CA THR A 5 -14.11 3.14 8.89
C THR A 5 -14.62 2.67 7.53
N LEU A 6 -14.05 3.23 6.46
CA LEU A 6 -14.32 2.76 5.10
C LEU A 6 -13.66 1.40 4.87
N THR A 7 -14.42 0.48 4.28
CA THR A 7 -13.97 -0.86 3.97
C THR A 7 -13.43 -0.97 2.54
N LEU A 8 -12.80 -2.10 2.21
CA LEU A 8 -12.20 -2.34 0.90
C LEU A 8 -13.13 -2.02 -0.29
N PRO A 9 -14.42 -2.44 -0.31
CA PRO A 9 -15.30 -2.12 -1.43
C PRO A 9 -15.49 -0.61 -1.63
N ALA A 10 -15.60 0.16 -0.54
CA ALA A 10 -15.75 1.61 -0.62
C ALA A 10 -14.47 2.26 -1.15
N ILE A 11 -13.30 1.86 -0.65
CA ILE A 11 -12.01 2.43 -1.09
C ILE A 11 -11.71 2.06 -2.55
N ASN A 12 -11.95 0.81 -2.96
CA ASN A 12 -11.71 0.34 -4.33
C ASN A 12 -12.71 0.92 -5.35
N SER A 13 -13.80 1.54 -4.90
CA SER A 13 -14.74 2.25 -5.78
C SER A 13 -14.19 3.57 -6.33
N ALA A 14 -13.11 4.10 -5.76
CA ALA A 14 -12.47 5.34 -6.17
C ALA A 14 -11.77 5.21 -7.53
N ASP A 15 -11.70 6.31 -8.27
CA ASP A 15 -10.93 6.37 -9.51
C ASP A 15 -9.42 6.26 -9.25
N GLN A 16 -8.93 6.96 -8.22
CA GLN A 16 -7.53 6.95 -7.82
C GLN A 16 -7.41 6.74 -6.31
N ALA A 17 -6.36 6.03 -5.89
CA ALA A 17 -5.95 5.92 -4.50
C ALA A 17 -4.45 6.21 -4.38
N VAL A 18 -4.06 6.87 -3.28
CA VAL A 18 -2.66 7.22 -3.00
C VAL A 18 -2.31 6.75 -1.60
N PHE A 19 -1.27 5.94 -1.49
CA PHE A 19 -0.62 5.65 -0.22
C PHE A 19 0.53 6.62 0.00
N MET A 20 0.52 7.34 1.11
CA MET A 20 1.66 8.14 1.57
C MET A 20 2.26 7.47 2.79
N VAL A 21 3.53 7.08 2.71
CA VAL A 21 4.22 6.33 3.78
C VAL A 21 5.55 6.99 4.09
N SER A 22 5.77 7.26 5.38
CA SER A 22 7.01 7.79 5.90
C SER A 22 7.45 7.03 7.15
N GLY A 23 8.75 6.98 7.36
CA GLY A 23 9.40 6.41 8.54
C GLY A 23 9.87 4.98 8.35
N SER A 24 11.06 4.71 8.88
CA SER A 24 11.75 3.43 8.78
C SER A 24 10.95 2.23 9.29
N GLY A 25 10.05 2.43 10.25
CA GLY A 25 9.19 1.38 10.81
C GLY A 25 8.23 0.74 9.80
N LYS A 26 8.07 1.31 8.59
CA LYS A 26 7.20 0.78 7.53
C LYS A 26 7.95 0.13 6.37
N LYS A 27 9.28 0.22 6.30
CA LYS A 27 10.12 -0.34 5.22
C LYS A 27 9.77 -1.78 4.88
N ARG A 28 9.78 -2.66 5.89
CA ARG A 28 9.56 -4.10 5.72
C ARG A 28 8.18 -4.43 5.13
N VAL A 29 7.12 -3.76 5.60
CA VAL A 29 5.76 -4.05 5.10
C VAL A 29 5.55 -3.46 3.70
N VAL A 30 6.10 -2.28 3.42
CA VAL A 30 6.05 -1.66 2.07
C VAL A 30 6.82 -2.52 1.06
N LYS A 31 8.04 -2.98 1.40
CA LYS A 31 8.81 -3.91 0.58
C LYS A 31 8.03 -5.19 0.28
N LYS A 32 7.40 -5.76 1.31
CA LYS A 32 6.58 -6.95 1.16
C LYS A 32 5.39 -6.72 0.21
N ILE A 33 4.71 -5.58 0.30
CA ILE A 33 3.55 -5.28 -0.57
C ILE A 33 4.00 -5.03 -2.02
N LEU A 34 5.08 -4.27 -2.22
CA LEU A 34 5.49 -3.82 -3.55
C LEU A 34 6.35 -4.83 -4.31
N ASN A 35 7.13 -5.67 -3.62
CA ASN A 35 8.08 -6.59 -4.27
C ASN A 35 7.72 -8.07 -4.12
N ASP A 36 7.08 -8.48 -3.03
CA ASP A 36 6.76 -9.89 -2.77
C ASP A 36 5.29 -10.16 -3.08
N THR A 37 5.00 -10.63 -4.30
CA THR A 37 3.62 -10.79 -4.79
C THR A 37 2.96 -12.10 -4.38
N VAL A 38 3.72 -13.10 -3.91
CA VAL A 38 3.20 -14.43 -3.56
C VAL A 38 2.68 -14.46 -2.13
N GLY A 39 1.37 -14.69 -1.94
CA GLY A 39 0.73 -14.88 -0.63
C GLY A 39 0.58 -13.62 0.25
N VAL A 40 1.00 -12.45 -0.23
CA VAL A 40 0.91 -11.17 0.48
C VAL A 40 -0.44 -10.48 0.27
N ARG A 41 -0.97 -10.57 -0.95
CA ARG A 41 -2.26 -9.97 -1.34
C ARG A 41 -3.43 -10.43 -0.46
N GLU A 42 -3.35 -11.64 0.09
CA GLU A 42 -4.43 -12.23 0.90
C GLU A 42 -4.34 -11.89 2.40
N LYS A 43 -3.24 -11.27 2.86
CA LYS A 43 -2.99 -11.05 4.30
C LYS A 43 -2.90 -9.59 4.74
N LEU A 44 -2.70 -8.66 3.81
CA LEU A 44 -2.52 -7.23 4.13
C LEU A 44 -3.58 -6.38 3.41
N PRO A 45 -4.47 -5.66 4.14
CA PRO A 45 -5.51 -4.83 3.51
C PRO A 45 -4.96 -3.81 2.51
N ALA A 46 -3.79 -3.22 2.79
CA ALA A 46 -3.14 -2.28 1.87
C ALA A 46 -2.71 -2.91 0.53
N ALA A 47 -2.45 -4.22 0.51
CA ALA A 47 -2.14 -4.97 -0.72
C ALA A 47 -3.40 -5.35 -1.52
N MET A 48 -4.60 -5.21 -0.92
CA MET A 48 -5.91 -5.49 -1.53
C MET A 48 -6.54 -4.23 -2.13
N ILE A 49 -5.90 -3.06 -1.98
CA ILE A 49 -6.39 -1.82 -2.56
C ILE A 49 -6.12 -1.82 -4.07
N GLN A 50 -7.21 -1.74 -4.83
CA GLN A 50 -7.23 -1.72 -6.28
C GLN A 50 -8.30 -0.72 -6.74
N PRO A 51 -7.96 0.58 -6.83
CA PRO A 51 -8.86 1.60 -7.36
C PRO A 51 -9.10 1.38 -8.86
N LYS A 52 -10.14 2.01 -9.41
CA LYS A 52 -10.60 1.78 -10.79
C LYS A 52 -9.58 2.17 -11.85
N LYS A 53 -8.79 3.22 -11.63
CA LYS A 53 -7.83 3.73 -12.63
C LYS A 53 -6.39 3.64 -12.14
N GLU A 54 -6.08 4.22 -10.98
CA GLU A 54 -4.67 4.40 -10.61
C GLU A 54 -4.40 4.25 -9.11
N LEU A 55 -3.37 3.47 -8.78
CA LEU A 55 -2.81 3.36 -7.44
C LEU A 55 -1.41 3.96 -7.41
N LYS A 56 -1.20 5.01 -6.61
CA LYS A 56 0.13 5.63 -6.41
C LYS A 56 0.68 5.34 -5.01
N TRP A 57 2.00 5.22 -4.93
CA TRP A 57 2.75 5.11 -3.69
C TRP A 57 3.75 6.26 -3.60
N LEU A 58 3.59 7.10 -2.58
CA LEU A 58 4.51 8.17 -2.22
C LEU A 58 5.27 7.73 -0.98
N LEU A 59 6.57 7.52 -1.13
CA LEU A 59 7.44 7.00 -0.09
C LEU A 59 8.52 8.03 0.21
N ASP A 60 8.81 8.25 1.49
CA ASP A 60 10.03 8.96 1.84
C ASP A 60 11.28 8.12 1.51
N THR A 61 12.43 8.79 1.46
CA THR A 61 13.70 8.15 1.14
C THR A 61 14.02 7.01 2.09
N THR A 62 13.73 7.17 3.39
CA THR A 62 13.99 6.15 4.39
C THR A 62 13.19 4.87 4.12
N THR A 63 11.91 4.99 3.74
CA THR A 63 11.03 3.85 3.44
C THR A 63 11.40 3.20 2.10
N ALA A 64 11.78 4.01 1.11
CA ALA A 64 12.09 3.53 -0.24
C ALA A 64 13.43 2.77 -0.36
N GLN A 65 14.39 3.00 0.55
CA GLN A 65 15.75 2.45 0.50
C GLN A 65 15.85 0.93 0.29
N GLU A 66 14.88 0.15 0.73
CA GLU A 66 14.93 -1.33 0.65
C GLU A 66 14.13 -1.92 -0.52
N LEU A 67 13.54 -1.06 -1.36
CA LEU A 67 12.80 -1.49 -2.54
C LEU A 67 13.76 -1.89 -3.66
N ASN A 68 13.50 -3.04 -4.28
CA ASN A 68 14.16 -3.43 -5.50
C ASN A 68 13.51 -2.65 -6.65
N THR A 69 13.96 -1.42 -6.90
CA THR A 69 13.57 -0.68 -8.09
C THR A 69 14.22 -1.33 -9.31
N LYS A 70 13.50 -2.24 -9.98
CA LYS A 70 13.74 -2.54 -11.38
C LYS A 70 13.06 -1.43 -12.20
N TYR A 71 13.83 -0.40 -12.51
CA TYR A 71 13.60 0.39 -13.72
C TYR A 71 14.67 -0.01 -14.72
#